data_AF-A0A1G3TD70-F1
#
_entry.id   AF-A0A1G3TD70-F1
#
_cell.length_a   1.000
_cell.length_b   1.000
_cell.length_c   1.000
_cell.angle_alpha   90.00
_cell.angle_beta   90.00
_cell.angle_gamma   90.00
#
_symmetry.space_group_name_H-M   'P 1'
#
loop_
_entity.id
_entity.type
_entity.pdbx_description
1 polymer ?
#
loop_
_entity_poly.entity_id
_entity_poly.type
_entity_poly.pdbx_seq_one_letter_code
_entity_poly.pdbx_strand_id
1 'polypeptide(L)'
;MLSNYDLIAVVGLKGGVGKTNTAWHVLPAVLKSQNQEFKIFEIDDNNNSNFFKNSSIIKPELCQTVKTNDKTIVAQIVVETIAGDTKIIVDGGGGNDSRKTINLIKAVGDDVRKLWLIPFDRNIDNFKSAVETSELIGDPQNTLFILNGYSGDKSEFDWFFSKKIDNFIEIPYSDLFHFSQEQKYTVHDLALISQTVPKSEIKQLLRTKFSTDGVLKQALFIEAFNEYLKSEKASELLNEVFDNFAQKKSQNRKKN
;
A
#
# COMPACT_ATOMS: atom_id res chain seq x y z
N MET A 1 -14.07 3.02 -4.53
CA MET A 1 -13.50 2.35 -5.72
C MET A 1 -13.11 0.95 -5.27
N LEU A 2 -12.18 0.83 -4.32
CA LEU A 2 -11.82 -0.45 -3.69
C LEU A 2 -13.01 -1.21 -3.08
N SER A 3 -13.99 -0.50 -2.51
CA SER A 3 -15.23 -1.07 -1.96
C SER A 3 -15.97 -2.05 -2.87
N ASN A 4 -15.84 -1.90 -4.19
CA ASN A 4 -16.54 -2.73 -5.19
C ASN A 4 -15.84 -4.06 -5.48
N TYR A 5 -14.65 -4.28 -4.91
CA TYR A 5 -13.84 -5.46 -5.16
C TYR A 5 -13.66 -6.22 -3.86
N ASP A 6 -13.73 -7.54 -3.92
CA ASP A 6 -13.61 -8.42 -2.76
C ASP A 6 -12.16 -8.85 -2.57
N LEU A 7 -11.43 -8.97 -3.68
CA LEU A 7 -10.00 -9.26 -3.72
C LEU A 7 -9.24 -8.18 -4.48
N ILE A 8 -8.14 -7.71 -3.90
CA ILE A 8 -7.23 -6.72 -4.47
C ILE A 8 -5.84 -7.35 -4.53
N ALA A 9 -5.36 -7.70 -5.73
CA ALA A 9 -4.06 -8.32 -5.94
C ALA A 9 -3.03 -7.30 -6.41
N VAL A 10 -1.95 -7.16 -5.64
CA VAL A 10 -0.79 -6.35 -5.99
C VAL A 10 0.28 -7.26 -6.60
N VAL A 11 0.43 -7.20 -7.92
CA VAL A 11 1.31 -8.11 -8.67
C VAL A 11 2.16 -7.36 -9.69
N GLY A 12 3.29 -7.95 -10.07
CA GLY A 12 4.21 -7.36 -11.03
C GLY A 12 5.45 -8.21 -11.20
N LEU A 13 5.79 -8.51 -12.46
CA LEU A 13 6.90 -9.40 -12.82
C LEU A 13 8.26 -8.92 -12.28
N LYS A 14 8.44 -7.62 -12.04
CA LYS A 14 9.69 -7.04 -11.53
C LYS A 14 9.65 -6.75 -10.03
N GLY A 15 10.76 -7.02 -9.34
CA GLY A 15 10.98 -6.63 -7.95
C GLY A 15 11.29 -5.14 -7.81
N GLY A 16 11.17 -4.58 -6.60
CA GLY A 16 11.58 -3.20 -6.30
C GLY A 16 10.64 -2.09 -6.77
N VAL A 17 9.52 -2.42 -7.43
CA VAL A 17 8.54 -1.44 -7.95
C VAL A 17 7.50 -0.96 -6.92
N GLY A 18 7.66 -1.35 -5.65
CA GLY A 18 6.77 -0.93 -4.54
C GLY A 18 5.49 -1.77 -4.35
N LYS A 19 5.51 -3.07 -4.70
CA LYS A 19 4.40 -4.01 -4.42
C LYS A 19 4.07 -4.07 -2.92
N THR A 20 5.06 -4.40 -2.10
CA THR A 20 4.92 -4.49 -0.65
C THR A 20 4.50 -3.15 -0.04
N ASN A 21 5.03 -2.01 -0.53
CA ASN A 21 4.58 -0.69 -0.06
C ASN A 21 3.08 -0.48 -0.33
N THR A 22 2.63 -0.86 -1.52
CA THR A 22 1.22 -0.75 -1.90
C THR A 22 0.35 -1.68 -1.03
N ALA A 23 0.75 -2.94 -0.89
CA ALA A 23 -0.02 -3.98 -0.22
C ALA A 23 -0.08 -3.82 1.31
N TRP A 24 0.99 -3.31 1.94
CA TRP A 24 1.11 -3.28 3.39
C TRP A 24 1.04 -1.88 4.02
N HIS A 25 1.31 -0.81 3.27
CA HIS A 25 1.13 0.54 3.79
C HIS A 25 -0.13 1.20 3.23
N VAL A 26 -0.27 1.22 1.91
CA VAL A 26 -1.28 2.03 1.24
C VAL A 26 -2.66 1.39 1.32
N LEU A 27 -2.83 0.15 0.88
CA LEU A 27 -4.15 -0.50 0.88
C LEU A 27 -4.76 -0.61 2.29
N PRO A 28 -4.03 -1.02 3.34
CA PRO A 28 -4.55 -1.05 4.71
C PRO A 28 -5.04 0.32 5.18
N ALA A 29 -4.27 1.39 4.92
CA ALA A 29 -4.65 2.75 5.29
C ALA A 29 -5.89 3.24 4.53
N VAL A 30 -5.97 2.98 3.22
CA VAL A 30 -7.11 3.36 2.38
C VAL A 30 -8.39 2.59 2.77
N LEU A 31 -8.28 1.30 3.10
CA LEU A 31 -9.42 0.50 3.54
C LEU A 31 -9.89 0.92 4.92
N LYS A 32 -8.98 1.21 5.86
CA LYS A 32 -9.35 1.70 7.19
C LYS A 32 -9.98 3.09 7.15
N SER A 33 -9.52 4.01 6.30
CA SER A 33 -10.20 5.30 6.11
C SER A 33 -11.61 5.16 5.52
N GLN A 34 -11.93 4.00 4.94
CA GLN A 34 -13.25 3.64 4.41
C GLN A 34 -14.05 2.73 5.36
N ASN A 35 -13.58 2.51 6.59
CA ASN A 35 -14.16 1.57 7.57
C ASN A 35 -14.34 0.15 7.00
N GLN A 36 -13.40 -0.32 6.18
CA GLN A 36 -13.40 -1.67 5.63
C GLN A 36 -12.42 -2.56 6.39
N GLU A 37 -12.88 -3.76 6.75
CA GLU A 37 -12.02 -4.81 7.26
C GLU A 37 -11.26 -5.48 6.13
N PHE A 38 -10.06 -5.97 6.45
CA PHE A 38 -9.20 -6.60 5.47
C PHE A 38 -8.35 -7.72 6.06
N LYS A 39 -7.86 -8.59 5.18
CA LYS A 39 -6.87 -9.62 5.44
C LYS A 39 -5.81 -9.60 4.33
N ILE A 40 -4.56 -9.83 4.68
CA ILE A 40 -3.43 -9.81 3.76
C ILE A 40 -2.90 -11.23 3.58
N PHE A 41 -2.84 -11.69 2.33
CA PHE A 41 -2.08 -12.87 1.94
C PHE A 41 -0.81 -12.45 1.22
N GLU A 42 0.33 -12.87 1.74
CA GLU A 42 1.62 -12.70 1.09
C GLU A 42 1.95 -14.00 0.37
N ILE A 43 1.91 -13.99 -0.97
CA ILE A 43 2.11 -15.19 -1.79
C ILE A 43 3.48 -15.12 -2.47
N ASP A 44 4.46 -15.82 -1.91
CA ASP A 44 5.86 -15.86 -2.38
C ASP A 44 6.54 -17.15 -1.87
N ASP A 45 7.45 -17.72 -2.66
CA ASP A 45 8.20 -18.93 -2.26
C ASP A 45 9.36 -18.62 -1.29
N ASN A 46 9.79 -17.36 -1.21
CA ASN A 46 10.99 -16.92 -0.48
C ASN A 46 10.70 -16.17 0.82
N ASN A 47 9.43 -15.97 1.18
CA ASN A 47 9.08 -15.07 2.27
C ASN A 47 9.23 -15.69 3.67
N ASN A 48 9.53 -14.81 4.62
CA ASN A 48 9.80 -15.12 6.03
C ASN A 48 9.20 -14.02 6.95
N SER A 49 8.10 -13.42 6.52
CA SER A 49 7.78 -12.03 6.85
C SER A 49 6.75 -11.87 7.96
N ASN A 50 7.13 -11.14 9.01
CA ASN A 50 6.20 -10.52 9.95
C ASN A 50 6.63 -9.05 10.16
N PHE A 51 6.46 -8.24 9.11
CA PHE A 51 7.09 -6.92 9.00
C PHE A 51 6.51 -5.88 9.96
N PHE A 52 5.19 -5.90 10.20
CA PHE A 52 4.48 -4.80 10.85
C PHE A 52 3.90 -5.17 12.22
N LYS A 53 4.67 -5.89 13.03
CA LYS A 53 4.23 -6.40 14.34
C LYS A 53 3.79 -5.31 15.33
N ASN A 54 4.20 -4.06 15.14
CA ASN A 54 3.81 -2.94 16.01
C ASN A 54 2.64 -2.14 15.43
N SER A 55 2.07 -2.56 14.29
CA SER A 55 0.97 -1.83 13.67
C SER A 55 -0.32 -1.91 14.47
N SER A 56 -1.03 -0.79 14.55
CA SER A 56 -2.37 -0.70 15.13
C SER A 56 -3.45 -1.24 14.20
N ILE A 57 -3.19 -1.26 12.89
CA ILE A 57 -4.16 -1.66 11.86
C ILE A 57 -3.86 -3.02 11.22
N ILE A 58 -2.60 -3.48 11.26
CA ILE A 58 -2.18 -4.79 10.74
C ILE A 58 -1.80 -5.67 11.92
N LYS A 59 -2.67 -6.63 12.25
CA LYS A 59 -2.42 -7.57 13.34
C LYS A 59 -2.01 -8.94 12.78
N PRO A 60 -1.24 -9.76 13.51
CA PRO A 60 -0.76 -11.06 13.02
C PRO A 60 -1.87 -11.97 12.49
N GLU A 61 -3.05 -11.98 13.11
CA GLU A 61 -4.21 -12.78 12.70
C GLU A 61 -4.83 -12.35 11.36
N LEU A 62 -4.54 -11.13 10.91
CA LEU A 62 -4.98 -10.58 9.62
C LEU A 62 -3.97 -10.87 8.49
N CYS A 63 -2.90 -11.61 8.77
CA CYS A 63 -1.80 -11.82 7.84
C CYS A 63 -1.51 -13.32 7.71
N GLN A 64 -1.24 -13.76 6.48
CA GLN A 64 -0.79 -15.13 6.24
C GLN A 64 0.19 -15.15 5.06
N THR A 65 1.37 -15.73 5.28
CA THR A 65 2.33 -16.03 4.23
C THR A 65 2.03 -17.40 3.63
N VAL A 66 2.05 -17.49 2.31
CA VAL A 66 1.65 -18.67 1.54
C VAL A 66 2.65 -18.90 0.42
N LYS A 67 3.04 -20.16 0.22
CA LYS A 67 3.89 -20.52 -0.92
C LYS A 67 3.08 -20.59 -2.21
N THR A 68 3.69 -20.28 -3.34
CA THR A 68 3.01 -20.23 -4.64
C THR A 68 2.51 -21.59 -5.13
N ASN A 69 2.98 -22.68 -4.54
CA ASN A 69 2.53 -24.05 -4.85
C ASN A 69 1.36 -24.52 -3.99
N ASP A 70 0.98 -23.77 -2.95
CA ASP A 70 -0.14 -24.11 -2.09
C ASP A 70 -1.46 -23.70 -2.75
N LYS A 71 -2.16 -24.67 -3.33
CA LYS A 71 -3.44 -24.43 -4.01
C LYS A 71 -4.61 -24.24 -3.04
N THR A 72 -4.45 -24.57 -1.76
CA THR A 72 -5.53 -24.44 -0.77
C THR A 72 -5.93 -22.97 -0.57
N ILE A 73 -5.01 -22.05 -0.86
CA ILE A 73 -5.24 -20.61 -0.77
C ILE A 73 -6.40 -20.12 -1.64
N VAL A 74 -6.63 -20.76 -2.80
CA VAL A 74 -7.75 -20.39 -3.68
C VAL A 74 -9.08 -20.61 -2.96
N ALA A 75 -9.26 -21.78 -2.35
CA ALA A 75 -10.45 -22.11 -1.58
C ALA A 75 -10.57 -21.21 -0.34
N GLN A 76 -9.46 -20.93 0.34
CA GLN A 76 -9.46 -20.04 1.50
C GLN A 76 -9.91 -18.62 1.13
N ILE A 77 -9.37 -18.04 0.06
CA ILE A 77 -9.79 -16.73 -0.45
C ILE A 77 -11.29 -16.70 -0.75
N VAL A 78 -11.81 -17.73 -1.42
CA VAL A 78 -13.25 -17.82 -1.74
C VAL A 78 -14.09 -17.86 -0.46
N VAL A 79 -13.70 -18.66 0.54
CA VAL A 79 -14.42 -18.74 1.81
C VAL A 79 -14.40 -17.40 2.55
N GLU A 80 -13.22 -16.77 2.66
CA GLU A 80 -13.08 -15.50 3.40
C GLU A 80 -13.87 -14.35 2.74
N THR A 81 -13.95 -14.34 1.41
CA THR A 81 -14.71 -13.32 0.66
C THR A 81 -16.21 -13.56 0.66
N ILE A 82 -16.67 -14.81 0.70
CA ILE A 82 -18.11 -15.15 0.75
C ILE A 82 -18.67 -15.06 2.17
N ALA A 83 -17.89 -15.49 3.17
CA ALA A 83 -18.36 -15.61 4.55
C ALA A 83 -18.41 -14.28 5.31
N GLY A 84 -17.80 -13.21 4.79
CA GLY A 84 -17.75 -11.93 5.49
C GLY A 84 -17.55 -10.72 4.61
N ASP A 85 -17.66 -9.53 5.23
CA ASP A 85 -17.41 -8.23 4.60
C ASP A 85 -15.91 -7.87 4.52
N THR A 86 -15.03 -8.87 4.65
CA THR A 86 -13.57 -8.71 4.70
C THR A 86 -12.99 -8.62 3.28
N LYS A 87 -12.22 -7.56 3.01
CA LYS A 87 -11.46 -7.43 1.78
C LYS A 87 -10.17 -8.25 1.83
N ILE A 88 -9.85 -8.93 0.75
CA ILE A 88 -8.59 -9.66 0.63
C ILE A 88 -7.58 -8.81 -0.12
N ILE A 89 -6.43 -8.56 0.49
CA ILE A 89 -5.25 -7.99 -0.16
C ILE A 89 -4.29 -9.13 -0.44
N VAL A 90 -3.76 -9.20 -1.66
CA VAL A 90 -2.69 -10.15 -2.01
C VAL A 90 -1.42 -9.36 -2.33
N ASP A 91 -0.33 -9.61 -1.59
CA ASP A 91 1.02 -9.18 -1.95
C ASP A 91 1.71 -10.31 -2.70
N GLY A 92 1.86 -10.18 -4.01
CA GLY A 92 2.49 -11.20 -4.84
C GLY A 92 4.00 -11.03 -4.93
N GLY A 93 4.73 -12.14 -4.80
CA GLY A 93 6.17 -12.21 -5.00
C GLY A 93 6.63 -11.72 -6.39
N GLY A 94 7.94 -11.46 -6.54
CA GLY A 94 8.55 -11.01 -7.80
C GLY A 94 8.94 -12.13 -8.76
N GLY A 95 9.21 -11.80 -10.03
CA GLY A 95 9.81 -12.72 -10.99
C GLY A 95 8.92 -13.94 -11.32
N ASN A 96 9.47 -15.13 -11.15
CA ASN A 96 8.75 -16.39 -11.43
C ASN A 96 7.52 -16.56 -10.52
N ASP A 97 7.58 -16.05 -9.29
CA ASP A 97 6.50 -16.20 -8.33
C ASP A 97 5.30 -15.30 -8.67
N SER A 98 5.53 -14.19 -9.37
CA SER A 98 4.45 -13.34 -9.89
C SER A 98 3.54 -14.10 -10.85
N ARG A 99 4.08 -14.91 -11.76
CA ARG A 99 3.28 -15.68 -12.74
C ARG A 99 2.42 -16.74 -12.05
N LYS A 100 2.99 -17.45 -11.08
CA LYS A 100 2.26 -18.44 -10.29
C LYS A 100 1.15 -17.79 -9.46
N THR A 101 1.47 -16.66 -8.82
CA THR A 101 0.49 -15.88 -8.05
C THR A 101 -0.66 -15.40 -8.93
N ILE A 102 -0.38 -14.83 -10.10
CA ILE A 102 -1.42 -14.42 -11.07
C ILE A 102 -2.31 -15.61 -11.43
N ASN A 103 -1.74 -16.78 -11.69
CA ASN A 103 -2.52 -17.99 -12.00
C ASN A 103 -3.39 -18.47 -10.82
N LEU A 104 -2.87 -18.41 -9.59
CA LEU A 104 -3.65 -18.73 -8.38
C LEU A 104 -4.84 -17.78 -8.24
N ILE A 105 -4.62 -16.47 -8.39
CA ILE A 105 -5.68 -15.47 -8.26
C ILE A 105 -6.70 -15.56 -9.40
N LYS A 106 -6.27 -15.89 -10.63
CA LYS A 106 -7.17 -16.21 -11.75
C LYS A 106 -8.05 -17.44 -11.49
N ALA A 107 -7.54 -18.41 -10.72
CA ALA A 107 -8.29 -19.61 -10.36
C ALA A 107 -9.32 -19.36 -9.25
N VAL A 108 -9.29 -18.20 -8.57
CA VAL A 108 -10.38 -17.76 -7.71
C VAL A 108 -11.59 -17.48 -8.62
N GLY A 109 -12.72 -18.13 -8.37
CA GLY A 109 -13.90 -18.07 -9.25
C GLY A 109 -14.40 -16.64 -9.50
N ASP A 110 -15.14 -16.45 -10.59
CA ASP A 110 -15.60 -15.13 -11.06
C ASP A 110 -16.62 -14.45 -10.14
N ASP A 111 -17.23 -15.20 -9.22
CA ASP A 111 -18.11 -14.66 -8.18
C ASP A 111 -17.37 -13.74 -7.20
N VAL A 112 -16.04 -13.88 -7.09
CA VAL A 112 -15.19 -12.96 -6.34
C VAL A 112 -14.75 -11.84 -7.26
N ARG A 113 -15.14 -10.60 -6.96
CA ARG A 113 -14.75 -9.42 -7.76
C ARG A 113 -13.30 -9.07 -7.47
N LYS A 114 -12.46 -9.15 -8.49
CA LYS A 114 -11.00 -8.96 -8.39
C LYS A 114 -10.60 -7.60 -8.91
N LEU A 115 -9.66 -6.94 -8.25
CA LEU A 115 -8.93 -5.77 -8.76
C LEU A 115 -7.45 -6.12 -8.83
N TRP A 116 -6.84 -5.90 -9.98
CA TRP A 116 -5.42 -6.04 -10.19
C TRP A 116 -4.74 -4.68 -10.09
N LEU A 117 -3.83 -4.56 -9.15
CA LEU A 117 -2.96 -3.40 -9.00
C LEU A 117 -1.56 -3.77 -9.50
N ILE A 118 -1.06 -3.02 -10.47
CA ILE A 118 0.25 -3.26 -11.09
C ILE A 118 1.15 -2.06 -10.81
N PRO A 119 2.05 -2.15 -9.81
CA PRO A 119 2.96 -1.07 -9.50
C PRO A 119 4.12 -0.96 -10.48
N PHE A 120 4.51 0.27 -10.75
CA PHE A 120 5.69 0.64 -11.53
C PHE A 120 6.23 1.97 -11.02
N ASP A 121 7.48 2.29 -11.34
CA ASP A 121 8.07 3.59 -11.04
C ASP A 121 8.40 4.33 -12.35
N ARG A 122 9.19 5.41 -12.25
CA ARG A 122 9.54 6.20 -13.43
C ARG A 122 10.53 5.54 -14.40
N ASN A 123 11.02 4.35 -14.09
CA ASN A 123 11.92 3.62 -14.98
C ASN A 123 11.15 2.97 -16.13
N ILE A 124 11.58 3.22 -17.37
CA ILE A 124 10.93 2.72 -18.58
C ILE A 124 10.85 1.19 -18.62
N ASP A 125 11.86 0.48 -18.13
CA ASP A 125 11.84 -0.98 -18.13
C ASP A 125 10.90 -1.54 -17.06
N ASN A 126 10.73 -0.82 -15.95
CA ASN A 126 9.71 -1.15 -14.94
C ASN A 126 8.30 -0.95 -15.51
N PHE A 127 8.10 0.13 -16.29
CA PHE A 127 6.85 0.33 -17.01
C PHE A 127 6.57 -0.75 -18.05
N LYS A 128 7.54 -1.12 -18.90
CA LYS A 128 7.37 -2.23 -19.86
C LYS A 128 6.96 -3.52 -19.16
N SER A 129 7.61 -3.83 -18.04
CA SER A 129 7.28 -4.99 -17.21
C SER A 129 5.86 -4.92 -16.64
N ALA A 130 5.37 -3.73 -16.29
CA ALA A 130 3.99 -3.53 -15.86
C ALA A 130 2.99 -3.77 -17.00
N VAL A 131 3.28 -3.30 -18.21
CA VAL A 131 2.47 -3.58 -19.40
C VAL A 131 2.41 -5.08 -19.68
N GLU A 132 3.56 -5.77 -19.68
CA GLU A 132 3.63 -7.23 -19.84
C GLU A 132 2.85 -7.98 -18.74
N THR A 133 2.88 -7.47 -17.51
CA THR A 133 2.07 -8.02 -16.40
C THR A 133 0.58 -7.87 -16.70
N SER A 134 0.15 -6.71 -17.19
CA SER A 134 -1.26 -6.45 -17.56
C SER A 134 -1.73 -7.35 -18.69
N GLU A 135 -0.89 -7.57 -19.70
CA GLU A 135 -1.17 -8.48 -20.81
C GLU A 135 -1.29 -9.93 -20.32
N LEU A 136 -0.40 -10.36 -19.41
CA LEU A 136 -0.47 -11.68 -18.78
C LEU A 136 -1.75 -11.86 -17.95
N ILE A 137 -2.23 -10.82 -17.29
CA ILE A 137 -3.49 -10.82 -16.56
C ILE A 137 -4.67 -10.90 -17.53
N GLY A 138 -4.67 -10.12 -18.61
CA GLY A 138 -5.72 -10.18 -19.63
C GLY A 138 -7.09 -9.72 -19.16
N ASP A 139 -7.15 -8.87 -18.12
CA ASP A 139 -8.37 -8.28 -17.57
C ASP A 139 -8.21 -6.75 -17.45
N PRO A 140 -8.20 -6.01 -18.57
CA PRO A 140 -7.95 -4.58 -18.56
C PRO A 140 -9.03 -3.76 -17.83
N GLN A 141 -10.26 -4.29 -17.71
CA GLN A 141 -11.37 -3.58 -17.05
C GLN A 141 -11.20 -3.54 -15.54
N ASN A 142 -10.57 -4.57 -14.96
CA ASN A 142 -10.26 -4.65 -13.54
C ASN A 142 -8.77 -4.52 -13.25
N THR A 143 -8.00 -3.88 -14.14
CA THR A 143 -6.59 -3.58 -13.93
C THR A 143 -6.38 -2.08 -13.77
N LEU A 144 -5.60 -1.72 -12.74
CA LEU A 144 -5.18 -0.36 -12.46
C LEU A 144 -3.68 -0.34 -12.22
N PHE A 145 -2.99 0.60 -12.85
CA PHE A 145 -1.58 0.81 -12.64
C PHE A 145 -1.33 1.69 -11.41
N ILE A 146 -0.24 1.45 -10.69
CA ILE A 146 0.16 2.27 -9.56
C ILE A 146 1.52 2.90 -9.88
N LEU A 147 1.56 4.22 -10.08
CA LEU A 147 2.81 4.96 -10.25
C LEU A 147 3.41 5.25 -8.87
N ASN A 148 4.37 4.44 -8.47
CA ASN A 148 5.08 4.56 -7.21
C ASN A 148 6.27 5.51 -7.31
N GLY A 149 6.52 6.21 -6.20
CA GLY A 149 7.73 6.98 -6.00
C GLY A 149 7.83 8.21 -6.90
N TYR A 150 6.69 8.81 -7.28
CA TYR A 150 6.75 10.03 -8.07
C TYR A 150 7.26 11.20 -7.22
N SER A 151 8.06 12.07 -7.84
CA SER A 151 8.52 13.34 -7.29
C SER A 151 8.79 14.32 -8.43
N GLY A 152 8.57 15.62 -8.18
CA GLY A 152 8.89 16.70 -9.13
C GLY A 152 7.89 16.89 -10.27
N ASP A 153 8.32 17.62 -11.32
CA ASP A 153 7.52 17.89 -12.52
C ASP A 153 7.25 16.60 -13.31
N LYS A 154 5.98 16.43 -13.65
CA LYS A 154 5.42 15.25 -14.29
C LYS A 154 5.14 15.46 -15.77
N SER A 155 5.21 16.68 -16.29
CA SER A 155 4.73 17.03 -17.63
C SER A 155 5.25 16.11 -18.75
N GLU A 156 6.56 15.86 -18.80
CA GLU A 156 7.17 14.97 -19.80
C GLU A 156 6.91 13.48 -19.53
N PHE A 157 6.90 13.10 -18.24
CA PHE A 157 6.66 11.72 -17.82
C PHE A 157 5.21 11.32 -18.11
N ASP A 158 4.26 12.10 -17.61
CA ASP A 158 2.84 11.95 -17.85
C ASP A 158 2.56 11.94 -19.35
N TRP A 159 3.14 12.85 -20.13
CA TRP A 159 2.94 12.83 -21.59
C TRP A 159 3.36 11.52 -22.26
N PHE A 160 4.48 10.91 -21.83
CA PHE A 160 4.95 9.66 -22.41
C PHE A 160 4.07 8.47 -22.01
N PHE A 161 3.69 8.37 -20.72
CA PHE A 161 2.97 7.23 -20.19
C PHE A 161 1.45 7.34 -20.36
N SER A 162 0.86 8.54 -20.29
CA SER A 162 -0.57 8.78 -20.52
C SER A 162 -1.00 8.47 -21.95
N LYS A 163 -0.06 8.37 -22.89
CA LYS A 163 -0.32 7.87 -24.26
C LYS A 163 -0.45 6.35 -24.33
N LYS A 164 0.00 5.63 -23.29
CA LYS A 164 0.07 4.17 -23.25
C LYS A 164 -0.83 3.57 -22.19
N ILE A 165 -1.02 4.27 -21.07
CA ILE A 165 -1.93 3.90 -19.99
C ILE A 165 -2.69 5.13 -19.49
N ASP A 166 -4.01 5.05 -19.53
CA ASP A 166 -4.88 6.15 -19.14
C ASP A 166 -5.35 5.99 -17.68
N ASN A 167 -4.94 4.89 -17.05
CA ASN A 167 -5.56 4.36 -15.84
C ASN A 167 -4.52 4.03 -14.76
N PHE A 168 -3.99 5.06 -14.11
CA PHE A 168 -3.14 4.88 -12.94
C PHE A 168 -3.58 5.71 -11.72
N ILE A 169 -3.15 5.25 -10.54
CA ILE A 169 -3.14 6.00 -9.28
C ILE A 169 -1.69 6.27 -8.93
N GLU A 170 -1.44 7.43 -8.34
CA GLU A 170 -0.09 7.83 -7.97
C GLU A 170 0.13 7.69 -6.46
N ILE A 171 1.32 7.23 -6.08
CA ILE A 171 1.80 7.19 -4.70
C ILE A 171 3.10 8.01 -4.62
N PRO A 172 3.15 9.08 -3.80
CA PRO A 172 4.32 9.96 -3.74
C PRO A 172 5.56 9.22 -3.26
N TYR A 173 6.73 9.67 -3.70
CA TYR A 173 7.97 9.29 -3.05
C TYR A 173 7.98 9.75 -1.60
N SER A 174 8.34 8.85 -0.68
CA SER A 174 8.59 9.21 0.71
C SER A 174 9.46 8.18 1.40
N ASP A 175 10.48 8.66 2.11
CA ASP A 175 11.32 7.82 2.97
C ASP A 175 10.54 7.24 4.16
N LEU A 176 9.33 7.76 4.43
CA LEU A 176 8.49 7.30 5.54
C LEU A 176 8.04 5.85 5.39
N PHE A 177 7.88 5.35 4.17
CA PHE A 177 7.60 3.92 3.95
C PHE A 177 8.73 3.07 4.53
N HIS A 178 9.97 3.36 4.14
CA HIS A 178 11.14 2.64 4.62
C HIS A 178 11.35 2.84 6.13
N PHE A 179 11.31 4.08 6.62
CA PHE A 179 11.47 4.39 8.04
C PHE A 179 10.43 3.67 8.91
N SER A 180 9.16 3.67 8.51
CA SER A 180 8.10 2.96 9.26
C SER A 180 8.36 1.45 9.31
N GLN A 181 8.77 0.86 8.18
CA GLN A 181 9.07 -0.56 8.09
C GLN A 181 10.25 -0.98 8.99
N GLU A 182 11.32 -0.19 9.06
CA GLU A 182 12.44 -0.44 9.98
C GLU A 182 11.98 -0.50 11.44
N GLN A 183 11.04 0.37 11.80
CA GLN A 183 10.41 0.43 13.12
C GLN A 183 9.25 -0.55 13.30
N LYS A 184 8.95 -1.36 12.28
CA LYS A 184 7.88 -2.36 12.25
C LYS A 184 6.48 -1.77 12.44
N TYR A 185 6.31 -0.52 12.01
CA TYR A 185 5.07 0.23 11.95
C TYR A 185 4.67 0.48 10.49
N THR A 186 3.40 0.80 10.26
CA THR A 186 2.97 1.35 8.97
C THR A 186 3.09 2.87 8.95
N VAL A 187 3.06 3.48 7.76
CA VAL A 187 2.91 4.94 7.62
C VAL A 187 1.62 5.45 8.30
N HIS A 188 0.55 4.65 8.32
CA HIS A 188 -0.66 4.96 9.08
C HIS A 188 -0.37 5.11 10.58
N ASP A 189 0.39 4.17 11.15
CA ASP A 189 0.76 4.24 12.57
C ASP A 189 1.60 5.48 12.89
N LEU A 190 2.51 5.86 11.98
CA LEU A 190 3.24 7.12 12.12
C LEU A 190 2.31 8.32 12.11
N ALA A 191 1.32 8.36 11.21
CA ALA A 191 0.40 9.50 11.07
C ALA A 191 -0.49 9.73 12.31
N LEU A 192 -0.83 8.67 13.07
CA LEU A 192 -1.73 8.75 14.22
C LEU A 192 -1.28 9.75 15.30
N ILE A 193 0.03 9.94 15.49
CA ILE A 193 0.56 10.83 16.54
C ILE A 193 0.09 12.27 16.31
N SER A 194 0.26 12.81 15.10
CA SER A 194 -0.14 14.17 14.73
C SER A 194 -1.65 14.34 14.60
N GLN A 195 -2.37 13.25 14.34
CA GLN A 195 -3.84 13.26 14.28
C GLN A 195 -4.49 13.28 15.67
N THR A 196 -3.78 12.79 16.69
CA THR A 196 -4.31 12.70 18.07
C THR A 196 -3.89 13.86 18.95
N VAL A 197 -2.70 14.43 18.73
CA VAL A 197 -2.17 15.52 19.56
C VAL A 197 -1.77 16.70 18.68
N PRO A 198 -2.36 17.90 18.86
CA PRO A 198 -1.95 19.10 18.13
C PRO A 198 -0.49 19.49 18.40
N LYS A 199 0.15 20.10 17.40
CA LYS A 199 1.56 20.54 17.47
C LYS A 199 1.88 21.47 18.64
N SER A 200 0.93 22.34 19.00
CA SER A 200 1.09 23.23 20.16
C SER A 200 1.14 22.46 21.48
N GLU A 201 0.29 21.44 21.61
CA GLU A 201 0.17 20.61 22.81
C GLU A 201 1.37 19.68 22.95
N ILE A 202 1.79 19.01 21.86
CA ILE A 202 2.97 18.13 21.92
C ILE A 202 4.22 18.92 22.29
N LYS A 203 4.38 20.15 21.77
CA LYS A 203 5.53 20.99 22.09
C LYS A 203 5.54 21.36 23.58
N GLN A 204 4.38 21.61 24.18
CA GLN A 204 4.26 21.85 25.61
C GLN A 204 4.56 20.58 26.42
N LEU A 205 3.98 19.44 26.06
CA LEU A 205 4.21 18.16 26.73
C LEU A 205 5.70 17.77 26.72
N LEU A 206 6.36 17.88 25.57
CA LEU A 206 7.78 17.57 25.43
C LEU A 206 8.65 18.54 26.24
N ARG A 207 8.30 19.83 26.29
CA ARG A 207 9.01 20.83 27.14
C ARG A 207 8.88 20.51 28.63
N THR A 208 7.68 20.11 29.06
CA THR A 208 7.45 19.71 30.46
C THR A 208 8.23 18.43 30.81
N LYS A 209 8.23 17.45 29.91
CA LYS A 209 8.90 16.15 30.11
C LYS A 209 10.43 16.26 30.11
N PHE A 210 10.98 17.07 29.20
CA PHE A 210 12.41 17.22 28.99
C PHE A 210 12.93 18.57 29.50
N SER A 211 12.46 19.00 30.68
CA SER A 211 12.80 20.28 31.32
C SER A 211 14.24 20.74 31.01
N THR A 212 14.37 22.00 30.57
CA THR A 212 15.45 22.57 29.73
C THR A 212 16.89 22.54 30.27
N ASP A 213 17.12 21.92 31.43
CA ASP A 213 18.43 21.90 32.08
C ASP A 213 19.23 20.67 31.67
N GLY A 214 20.12 20.87 30.70
CA GLY A 214 21.15 19.91 30.29
C GLY A 214 21.11 19.55 28.80
N VAL A 215 22.29 19.45 28.17
CA VAL A 215 22.49 19.13 26.75
C VAL A 215 21.77 17.83 26.36
N LEU A 216 21.80 16.81 27.23
CA LEU A 216 21.16 15.53 26.98
C LEU A 216 19.63 15.64 26.86
N LYS A 217 18.97 16.42 27.72
CA LYS A 217 17.51 16.61 27.67
C LYS A 217 17.09 17.42 26.44
N GLN A 218 17.91 18.39 26.03
CA GLN A 218 17.67 19.13 24.79
C GLN A 218 17.76 18.22 23.56
N ALA A 219 18.73 17.30 23.53
CA ALA A 219 18.83 16.31 22.45
C ALA A 219 17.59 15.40 22.39
N LEU A 220 17.13 14.89 23.55
CA LEU A 220 15.91 14.06 23.64
C LEU A 220 14.64 14.82 23.23
N PHE A 221 14.56 16.11 23.56
CA PHE A 221 13.46 16.98 23.08
C PHE A 221 13.47 17.08 21.55
N ILE A 222 14.63 17.35 20.95
CA ILE A 222 14.77 17.48 19.50
C ILE A 222 14.40 16.17 18.80
N GLU A 223 14.89 15.04 19.30
CA GLU A 223 14.58 13.71 18.78
C GLU A 223 13.07 13.44 18.82
N ALA A 224 12.44 13.60 19.99
CA ALA A 224 11.00 13.38 20.14
C ALA A 224 10.15 14.33 19.30
N PHE A 225 10.57 15.59 19.15
CA PHE A 225 9.88 16.54 18.29
C PHE A 225 10.06 16.21 16.80
N ASN A 226 11.23 15.71 16.40
CA ASN A 226 11.46 15.22 15.04
C ASN A 226 10.57 14.02 14.70
N GLU A 227 10.35 13.09 15.65
CA GLU A 227 9.36 12.00 15.47
C GLU A 227 7.94 12.54 15.25
N TYR A 228 7.55 13.58 16.00
CA TYR A 228 6.27 14.25 15.75
C TYR A 228 6.21 14.91 14.36
N LEU A 229 7.27 15.59 13.91
CA LEU A 229 7.31 16.17 12.56
C LEU A 229 7.23 15.10 11.46
N LYS A 230 7.81 13.91 11.68
CA LYS A 230 7.64 12.76 10.76
C LYS A 230 6.19 12.29 10.72
N SER A 231 5.49 12.31 11.85
CA SER A 231 4.06 12.02 11.92
C SER A 231 3.22 12.98 11.09
N GLU A 232 3.49 14.30 11.15
CA GLU A 232 2.79 15.29 10.32
C GLU A 232 2.98 14.98 8.84
N LYS A 233 4.22 14.73 8.41
CA LYS A 233 4.53 14.34 7.02
C LYS A 233 3.86 13.02 6.61
N ALA A 234 3.74 12.05 7.53
CA ALA A 234 3.03 10.80 7.27
C ALA A 234 1.53 11.05 7.05
N SER A 235 0.94 11.96 7.82
CA SER A 235 -0.46 12.35 7.64
C SER A 235 -0.67 13.09 6.31
N GLU A 236 0.22 14.00 5.93
CA GLU A 236 0.18 14.69 4.63
C GLU A 236 0.28 13.70 3.47
N LEU A 237 1.25 12.78 3.53
CA LEU A 237 1.43 11.70 2.54
C LEU A 237 0.16 10.86 2.38
N LEU A 238 -0.47 10.45 3.49
CA LEU A 238 -1.68 9.64 3.43
C LEU A 238 -2.87 10.41 2.88
N ASN A 239 -3.01 11.70 3.20
CA ASN A 239 -4.05 12.55 2.62
C ASN A 239 -3.91 12.62 1.10
N GLU A 240 -2.70 12.84 0.59
CA GLU A 240 -2.44 12.85 -0.87
C GLU A 240 -2.77 11.50 -1.51
N VAL A 241 -2.38 10.39 -0.87
CA VAL A 241 -2.76 9.04 -1.32
C VAL A 241 -4.28 8.87 -1.33
N PHE A 242 -4.98 9.27 -0.27
CA PHE A 242 -6.45 9.16 -0.19
C PHE A 242 -7.14 9.98 -1.29
N ASP A 243 -6.67 11.20 -1.53
CA ASP A 243 -7.17 12.05 -2.60
C ASP A 243 -6.97 11.40 -3.98
N ASN A 244 -5.80 10.82 -4.24
CA ASN A 244 -5.52 10.13 -5.50
C ASN A 244 -6.47 8.93 -5.72
N PHE A 245 -6.76 8.15 -4.67
CA PHE A 245 -7.76 7.07 -4.73
C PHE A 245 -9.21 7.59 -4.90
N ALA A 246 -9.54 8.72 -4.27
CA ALA A 246 -10.87 9.33 -4.35
C ALA A 246 -11.15 9.96 -5.72
N GLN A 247 -10.18 10.69 -6.28
CA GLN A 247 -10.29 11.28 -7.62
C GLN A 247 -10.55 10.21 -8.67
N LYS A 248 -9.92 9.03 -8.56
CA LYS A 248 -10.16 7.92 -9.48
C LYS A 248 -11.60 7.40 -9.44
N LYS A 249 -12.21 7.34 -8.25
CA LYS A 249 -13.64 6.99 -8.09
C LYS A 249 -14.54 7.96 -8.86
N SER A 250 -14.19 9.24 -8.90
CA SER A 250 -14.99 10.28 -9.58
C SER A 250 -14.90 10.20 -11.11
N GLN A 251 -13.74 9.86 -11.66
CA GLN A 251 -13.53 9.71 -13.11
C GLN A 251 -14.33 8.53 -13.68
N ASN A 252 -14.36 7.40 -12.97
CA ASN A 252 -15.11 6.22 -13.44
C ASN A 252 -16.64 6.43 -13.40
N ARG A 253 -17.15 7.31 -12.53
CA ARG A 253 -18.59 7.65 -12.47
C ARG A 253 -19.06 8.56 -13.60
N LYS A 254 -18.16 9.30 -14.26
CA LYS A 254 -18.51 10.20 -15.37
C LYS A 254 -18.50 9.51 -16.74
N LYS A 255 -17.98 8.28 -16.82
CA LYS A 255 -17.89 7.49 -18.05
C LYS A 255 -19.00 6.44 -18.22
N ASN A 256 -19.84 6.26 -17.19
CA ASN A 256 -21.02 5.39 -17.19
C ASN A 256 -22.29 6.24 -17.08
#